data_AF-A0ABD5VA47-F1
#
_entry.id   AF-A0ABD5VA47-F1
#
_cell.length_a   1.000
_cell.length_b   1.000
_cell.length_c   1.000
_cell.angle_alpha   90.00
_cell.angle_beta   90.00
_cell.angle_gamma   90.00
#
_symmetry.space_group_name_H-M   'P 1'
#
loop_
_entity.id
_entity.type
_entity.pdbx_description
1 polymer ?
#
loop_
_entity_poly.entity_id
_entity_poly.type
_entity_poly.pdbx_seq_one_letter_code
_entity_poly.pdbx_strand_id
1 'polypeptide(L)'
;MTGPSRTETDAFDLAFLLSALVLAGIHLYLGLVAPFVAAGRTTQFVLIGLVLLVGPGLYFTSYWRPILYPLGVAVAVYLGVVWLLAGADYPRFGLAAGGTATVFAALALYLFVRGEATETTDVER
;
A
#
# COMPACT_ATOMS: atom_id res chain seq x y z
N MET A 1 14.91 -15.43 -22.00
CA MET A 1 13.95 -14.32 -22.12
C MET A 1 14.04 -13.48 -20.86
N THR A 2 14.91 -12.47 -20.87
CA THR A 2 14.99 -11.46 -19.82
C THR A 2 14.06 -10.33 -20.26
N GLY A 3 12.88 -10.24 -19.63
CA GLY A 3 12.01 -9.08 -19.83
C GLY A 3 12.76 -7.79 -19.46
N PRO A 4 12.39 -6.63 -20.03
CA PRO A 4 13.07 -5.37 -19.75
C PRO A 4 13.11 -5.15 -18.23
N SER A 5 14.32 -5.01 -17.67
CA SER A 5 14.49 -4.52 -16.31
C SER A 5 13.79 -3.16 -16.25
N ARG A 6 12.85 -2.96 -15.31
CA ARG A 6 12.28 -1.64 -15.01
C ARG A 6 13.39 -0.76 -14.42
N THR A 7 14.26 -0.22 -15.27
CA THR A 7 15.46 0.50 -14.83
C THR A 7 15.19 1.97 -14.50
N GLU A 8 13.99 2.49 -14.78
CA GLU A 8 13.55 3.80 -14.32
C GLU A 8 12.32 3.65 -13.43
N THR A 9 12.56 3.50 -12.12
CA THR A 9 11.55 3.82 -11.10
C THR A 9 11.40 5.34 -11.09
N ASP A 10 10.21 5.84 -11.40
CA ASP A 10 9.98 7.28 -11.38
C ASP A 10 9.56 7.78 -9.97
N ALA A 11 9.36 9.09 -9.84
CA ALA A 11 9.00 9.71 -8.58
C ALA A 11 7.64 9.23 -8.03
N PHE A 12 6.68 8.90 -8.90
CA PHE A 12 5.35 8.42 -8.50
C PHE A 12 5.41 6.98 -8.01
N ASP A 13 6.19 6.13 -8.68
CA ASP A 13 6.48 4.77 -8.23
C ASP A 13 7.13 4.79 -6.84
N LEU A 14 8.14 5.64 -6.66
CA LEU A 14 8.81 5.77 -5.37
C LEU A 14 7.86 6.30 -4.28
N ALA A 15 7.05 7.32 -4.58
CA ALA A 15 6.06 7.84 -3.64
C ALA A 15 5.02 6.77 -3.25
N PHE A 16 4.58 5.95 -4.22
CA PHE A 16 3.68 4.83 -3.98
C PHE A 16 4.32 3.80 -3.03
N LEU A 17 5.55 3.38 -3.32
CA LEU A 17 6.28 2.43 -2.46
C LEU A 17 6.53 2.99 -1.07
N LEU A 18 6.96 4.24 -0.95
CA LEU A 18 7.20 4.90 0.33
C LEU A 18 5.91 4.99 1.15
N SER A 19 4.77 5.33 0.53
CA SER A 19 3.49 5.36 1.24
C SER A 19 3.07 3.97 1.73
N ALA A 20 3.30 2.92 0.94
CA ALA A 20 3.07 1.54 1.37
C ALA A 20 3.95 1.15 2.57
N LEU A 21 5.25 1.51 2.52
CA LEU A 21 6.20 1.23 3.60
C LEU A 21 5.87 2.01 4.87
N VAL A 22 5.42 3.26 4.76
CA VAL A 22 4.95 4.05 5.91
C VAL A 22 3.71 3.42 6.53
N LEU A 23 2.73 2.98 5.73
CA LEU A 23 1.56 2.26 6.23
C LEU A 23 1.97 0.97 6.95
N ALA A 24 2.84 0.17 6.33
CA ALA A 24 3.36 -1.06 6.96
C ALA A 24 4.06 -0.74 8.28
N GLY A 25 4.92 0.28 8.29
CA GLY A 25 5.64 0.75 9.48
C GLY A 25 4.72 1.17 10.62
N ILE A 26 3.65 1.92 10.34
CA ILE A 26 2.66 2.31 11.35
C ILE A 26 2.00 1.06 11.96
N HIS A 27 1.57 0.11 11.14
CA HIS A 27 0.91 -1.11 11.63
C HIS A 27 1.89 -2.02 12.39
N LEU A 28 3.12 -2.20 11.91
CA LEU A 28 4.14 -2.97 12.62
C LEU A 28 4.53 -2.32 13.95
N TYR A 29 4.66 -0.99 14.01
CA TYR A 29 4.91 -0.27 15.26
C TYR A 29 3.78 -0.51 16.27
N LEU A 30 2.52 -0.41 15.85
CA LEU A 30 1.36 -0.69 16.69
C LEU A 30 1.31 -2.15 17.16
N GLY A 31 1.70 -3.08 16.30
CA GLY A 31 1.66 -4.52 16.60
C GLY A 31 2.82 -5.04 17.45
N LEU A 32 4.00 -4.42 17.36
CA LEU A 32 5.24 -4.95 17.96
C LEU A 32 5.80 -4.11 19.11
N VAL A 33 5.58 -2.79 19.08
CA VAL A 33 6.32 -1.85 19.94
C VAL A 33 5.39 -1.03 20.84
N ALA A 34 4.21 -0.65 20.36
CA ALA A 34 3.32 0.26 21.06
C ALA A 34 2.74 -0.36 22.36
N PRO A 35 3.14 0.12 23.57
CA PRO A 35 2.72 -0.50 24.83
C PRO A 35 1.25 -0.23 25.18
N PHE A 36 0.60 0.70 24.49
CA PHE A 36 -0.79 1.09 24.68
C PHE A 36 -1.77 0.30 23.80
N VAL A 37 -1.29 -0.63 22.97
CA VAL A 37 -2.14 -1.50 22.16
C VAL A 37 -2.53 -2.73 22.97
N ALA A 38 -3.83 -3.01 23.05
CA ALA A 38 -4.33 -4.18 23.76
C ALA A 38 -3.78 -5.47 23.13
N ALA A 39 -3.40 -6.45 23.96
CA ALA A 39 -2.80 -7.71 23.51
C ALA A 39 -3.67 -8.48 22.49
N GLY A 40 -4.99 -8.34 22.55
CA GLY A 40 -5.90 -8.94 21.57
C GLY A 40 -5.84 -8.34 20.16
N ARG A 41 -5.23 -7.15 19.99
CA ARG A 41 -5.15 -6.43 18.70
C ARG A 41 -3.74 -6.42 18.09
N THR A 42 -2.70 -6.76 18.85
CA THR A 42 -1.31 -6.72 18.38
C THR A 42 -1.11 -7.61 17.15
N THR A 43 -1.60 -8.85 17.20
CA THR A 43 -1.53 -9.80 16.07
C THR A 43 -2.19 -9.24 14.81
N GLN A 44 -3.34 -8.57 14.94
CA GLN A 44 -4.04 -7.97 13.80
C GLN A 44 -3.16 -6.89 13.13
N PHE A 45 -2.56 -6.00 13.92
CA PHE A 45 -1.67 -4.97 13.40
C PHE A 45 -0.41 -5.55 12.74
N VAL A 46 0.19 -6.59 13.32
CA VAL A 46 1.32 -7.28 12.70
C VAL A 46 0.94 -7.88 11.34
N LEU A 47 -0.18 -8.61 11.28
CA LEU A 47 -0.63 -9.23 10.03
C LEU A 47 -0.91 -8.19 8.94
N ILE A 48 -1.56 -7.07 9.29
CA ILE A 48 -1.79 -5.97 8.34
C ILE A 48 -0.46 -5.40 7.85
N GLY A 49 0.49 -5.15 8.77
CA GLY A 49 1.82 -4.66 8.43
C GLY A 49 2.56 -5.58 7.46
N LEU A 50 2.53 -6.89 7.70
CA LEU A 50 3.15 -7.89 6.82
C LEU A 50 2.48 -7.94 5.44
N VAL A 51 1.14 -7.89 5.38
CA VAL A 51 0.41 -7.86 4.10
C VAL A 51 0.77 -6.62 3.28
N LEU A 52 0.90 -5.46 3.94
CA LEU A 52 1.28 -4.21 3.26
C LEU A 52 2.70 -4.27 2.68
N LEU A 53 3.60 -5.09 3.22
CA LEU A 53 4.94 -5.31 2.67
C LEU A 53 4.96 -6.20 1.41
N VAL A 54 3.89 -6.96 1.16
CA VAL A 54 3.78 -7.82 -0.04
C VAL A 54 3.86 -6.99 -1.31
N GLY A 55 3.19 -5.82 -1.35
CA GLY A 55 3.22 -4.92 -2.50
C GLY A 55 4.65 -4.49 -2.88
N PRO A 56 5.37 -3.79 -1.99
CA PRO A 56 6.77 -3.44 -2.20
C PRO A 56 7.67 -4.64 -2.53
N GLY A 57 7.47 -5.78 -1.86
CA GLY A 57 8.22 -7.00 -2.14
C GLY A 57 8.00 -7.52 -3.57
N LEU A 58 6.76 -7.54 -4.04
CA LEU A 58 6.41 -7.97 -5.39
C LEU A 58 6.81 -6.96 -6.46
N TYR A 59 6.84 -5.66 -6.15
CA TYR A 59 7.14 -4.58 -7.11
C TYR A 59 8.47 -4.79 -7.84
N PHE A 60 9.48 -5.29 -7.13
CA PHE A 60 10.81 -5.57 -7.69
C PHE A 60 10.93 -6.92 -8.39
N THR A 61 9.82 -7.65 -8.56
CA THR A 61 9.80 -8.98 -9.18
C THR A 61 9.04 -8.96 -10.51
N SER A 62 9.25 -9.99 -11.32
CA SER A 62 8.47 -10.22 -12.55
C SER A 62 7.00 -10.56 -12.30
N TYR A 63 6.60 -10.78 -11.04
CA TYR A 63 5.21 -11.07 -10.68
C TYR A 63 4.34 -9.80 -10.57
N TRP A 64 4.93 -8.60 -10.60
CA TRP A 64 4.18 -7.36 -10.53
C TRP A 64 3.30 -7.15 -11.77
N ARG A 65 1.99 -7.11 -11.57
CA ARG A 65 0.99 -6.86 -12.62
C ARG A 65 0.20 -5.58 -12.30
N PRO A 66 -0.24 -4.80 -13.31
CA PRO A 66 -1.04 -3.59 -13.09
C PRO A 66 -2.28 -3.82 -12.22
N ILE A 67 -2.91 -5.00 -12.29
CA ILE A 67 -4.06 -5.38 -11.45
C ILE A 67 -3.78 -5.35 -9.94
N LEU A 68 -2.51 -5.31 -9.51
CA LEU A 68 -2.15 -5.18 -8.09
C LEU A 68 -2.39 -3.77 -7.54
N TYR A 69 -2.43 -2.73 -8.39
CA TYR A 69 -2.77 -1.38 -7.97
C TYR A 69 -4.20 -1.24 -7.43
N PRO A 70 -5.27 -1.65 -8.16
CA PRO A 70 -6.63 -1.59 -7.63
C PRO A 70 -6.83 -2.54 -6.43
N LEU A 71 -6.09 -3.64 -6.34
CA LEU A 71 -6.06 -4.47 -5.14
C LEU A 71 -5.54 -3.68 -3.93
N GLY A 72 -4.47 -2.91 -4.11
CA GLY A 72 -3.97 -1.97 -3.10
C GLY A 72 -5.03 -0.95 -2.68
N VAL A 73 -5.76 -0.37 -3.63
CA VAL A 73 -6.86 0.57 -3.34
C VAL A 73 -7.94 -0.10 -2.49
N ALA A 74 -8.35 -1.32 -2.84
CA ALA A 74 -9.35 -2.06 -2.06
C ALA A 74 -8.89 -2.33 -0.62
N VAL A 75 -7.61 -2.69 -0.43
CA VAL A 75 -7.00 -2.84 0.89
C VAL A 75 -7.00 -1.52 1.67
N ALA A 76 -6.64 -0.41 1.02
CA ALA A 76 -6.62 0.91 1.65
C ALA A 76 -8.02 1.36 2.10
N VAL A 77 -9.05 1.15 1.26
CA VAL A 77 -10.45 1.44 1.61
C VAL A 77 -10.91 0.57 2.77
N TYR A 78 -10.62 -0.73 2.72
CA TYR A 78 -10.95 -1.65 3.82
C TYR A 78 -10.31 -1.19 5.14
N LEU A 79 -9.02 -0.87 5.13
CA LEU A 79 -8.33 -0.37 6.33
C LEU A 79 -8.90 0.96 6.80
N GLY A 80 -9.26 1.86 5.88
CA GLY A 80 -9.94 3.12 6.20
C GLY A 80 -11.25 2.89 6.95
N VAL A 81 -12.08 1.96 6.45
CA VAL A 81 -13.33 1.57 7.11
C VAL A 81 -13.06 0.96 8.49
N VAL A 82 -12.09 0.06 8.60
CA VAL A 82 -11.71 -0.56 9.88
C VAL A 82 -11.29 0.52 10.89
N TRP A 83 -10.47 1.49 10.48
CA TRP A 83 -10.05 2.59 11.36
C TRP A 83 -11.21 3.50 11.79
N LEU A 84 -12.16 3.77 10.89
CA LEU A 84 -13.35 4.56 11.22
C LEU A 84 -14.28 3.83 12.20
N LEU A 85 -14.44 2.51 12.04
CA LEU A 85 -15.35 1.71 12.85
C LEU A 85 -14.75 1.21 14.17
N ALA A 86 -13.43 0.98 14.23
CA ALA A 86 -12.74 0.49 15.42
C ALA A 86 -12.67 1.53 16.55
N GLY A 87 -13.14 2.75 16.32
CA GLY A 87 -13.15 3.83 17.31
C GLY A 87 -11.79 4.53 17.41
N ALA A 88 -11.83 5.79 17.84
CA ALA A 88 -10.69 6.69 17.93
C ALA A 88 -9.70 6.35 19.07
N ASP A 89 -9.47 5.06 19.35
CA ASP A 89 -8.56 4.60 20.41
C ASP A 89 -7.14 5.15 20.21
N TYR A 90 -6.75 5.39 18.94
CA TYR A 90 -5.43 5.89 18.56
C TYR A 90 -5.55 7.01 17.50
N PRO A 91 -6.09 8.20 17.84
CA PRO A 91 -6.55 9.17 16.85
C PRO A 91 -5.39 9.76 16.02
N ARG A 92 -4.21 9.95 16.63
CA ARG A 92 -3.02 10.43 15.92
C ARG A 92 -2.51 9.42 14.89
N PHE A 93 -2.50 8.14 15.24
CA PHE A 93 -2.07 7.07 14.34
C PHE A 93 -3.11 6.80 13.27
N GLY A 94 -4.40 6.87 13.60
CA GLY A 94 -5.49 6.78 12.64
C GLY A 94 -5.46 7.91 11.60
N LEU A 95 -5.20 9.15 12.03
CA LEU A 95 -5.03 10.29 11.10
C LEU A 95 -3.80 10.11 10.19
N ALA A 96 -2.65 9.70 10.76
CA ALA A 96 -1.45 9.45 9.98
C ALA A 96 -1.67 8.31 8.97
N ALA A 97 -2.18 7.16 9.43
CA ALA A 97 -2.48 6.02 8.58
C ALA A 97 -3.53 6.35 7.52
N GLY A 98 -4.60 7.06 7.86
CA GLY A 98 -5.64 7.47 6.93
C GLY A 98 -5.14 8.45 5.87
N GLY A 99 -4.34 9.45 6.27
CA GLY A 99 -3.69 10.37 5.34
C GLY A 99 -2.75 9.65 4.38
N THR A 100 -1.88 8.78 4.90
CA THR A 100 -0.97 7.98 4.06
C THR A 100 -1.75 7.01 3.15
N ALA A 101 -2.81 6.36 3.64
CA ALA A 101 -3.67 5.47 2.87
C ALA A 101 -4.37 6.20 1.71
N THR A 102 -4.76 7.46 1.94
CA THR A 102 -5.38 8.29 0.90
C THR A 102 -4.39 8.61 -0.22
N VAL A 103 -3.16 9.00 0.15
CA VAL A 103 -2.07 9.24 -0.82
C VAL A 103 -1.74 7.94 -1.57
N PHE A 104 -1.59 6.83 -0.85
CA PHE A 104 -1.33 5.51 -1.43
C PHE A 104 -2.41 5.11 -2.43
N ALA A 105 -3.70 5.23 -2.07
CA ALA A 105 -4.81 4.87 -2.93
C ALA A 105 -4.87 5.77 -4.19
N ALA A 106 -4.66 7.08 -4.04
CA ALA A 106 -4.64 8.01 -5.15
C ALA A 106 -3.49 7.69 -6.14
N LEU A 107 -2.30 7.41 -5.63
CA LEU A 107 -1.15 7.00 -6.44
C LEU A 107 -1.38 5.65 -7.11
N ALA A 108 -1.97 4.68 -6.41
CA ALA A 108 -2.29 3.38 -6.99
C ALA A 108 -3.26 3.51 -8.18
N LEU A 109 -4.34 4.30 -8.02
CA LEU A 109 -5.27 4.58 -9.12
C LEU A 109 -4.58 5.29 -10.28
N TYR A 110 -3.76 6.30 -9.99
CA TYR A 110 -2.99 7.01 -11.01
C TYR A 110 -2.07 6.07 -11.80
N LEU A 111 -1.29 5.23 -11.10
CA LEU A 111 -0.35 4.29 -11.71
C LEU A 111 -1.08 3.19 -12.51
N PHE A 112 -2.24 2.75 -12.04
CA PHE A 112 -3.11 1.83 -12.77
C PHE A 112 -3.55 2.42 -14.11
N VAL A 113 -4.17 3.61 -14.07
CA VAL A 113 -4.66 4.29 -15.29
C VAL A 113 -3.51 4.61 -16.25
N ARG A 114 -2.37 5.04 -15.74
CA ARG A 114 -1.16 5.31 -16.54
C ARG A 114 -0.63 4.05 -17.23
N GLY A 115 -0.65 2.91 -16.52
CA GLY A 115 -0.24 1.61 -17.06
C GLY A 115 -1.14 1.16 -18.22
N GLU A 116 -2.47 1.20 -18.01
CA GLU A 116 -3.47 0.83 -19.02
C GLU A 116 -3.36 1.69 -20.30
N ALA A 117 -3.10 2.99 -20.16
CA ALA A 117 -2.93 3.90 -21.29
C ALA A 117 -1.71 3.53 -22.15
N THR A 118 -0.64 3.03 -21.53
CA THR A 118 0.59 2.62 -22.23
C THR A 118 0.39 1.29 -22.95
N GLU A 119 -0.27 0.32 -22.32
CA GLU A 119 -0.58 -0.98 -22.94
C GLU A 119 -1.49 -0.82 -24.17
N THR A 120 -2.46 0.10 -24.13
CA THR A 120 -3.35 0.35 -25.27
C THR A 120 -2.59 0.90 -26.49
N THR A 121 -1.63 1.82 -26.28
CA THR A 121 -0.84 2.40 -27.38
C THR A 121 0.13 1.42 -28.04
N ASP A 122 0.59 0.41 -27.31
CA ASP A 122 1.47 -0.64 -27.87
C ASP A 122 0.69 -1.67 -28.70
N VAL A 123 -0.60 -1.90 -28.41
CA VAL A 123 -1.45 -2.83 -29.19
C VAL A 123 -1.86 -2.26 -30.55
N GLU A 124 -1.91 -0.93 -30.68
CA GLU A 124 -2.28 -0.24 -31.94
C GLU A 124 -1.11 -0.02 -32.91
N ARG A 125 0.13 -0.34 -32.51
CA ARG A 125 1.34 -0.26 -33.37
C ARG A 125 1.71 -1.61 -33.97
#